data_AF-A0A376PMY9-F1
#
_entry.id   AF-A0A376PMY9-F1
#
_cell.length_a   1.000
_cell.length_b   1.000
_cell.length_c   1.000
_cell.angle_alpha   90.00
_cell.angle_beta   90.00
_cell.angle_gamma   90.00
#
_symmetry.space_group_name_H-M   'P 1'
#
loop_
_entity.id
_entity.type
_entity.pdbx_description
1 polymer ?
#
loop_
_entity_poly.entity_id
_entity_poly.type
_entity_poly.pdbx_seq_one_letter_code
_entity_poly.pdbx_strand_id
1 'polypeptide(L)'
;MLRLFADNGHTDSRLASSLSFEKVYVLNVVVTDFTGDLDLIFVPVQAWLREYQPDIMTTDDGREKGFTWIIDINNDDSLDISISLRLTERTLVKEVDDALHVSYAPEPPLPEPVTRPGRAVR
;
A
#
# COMPACT_ATOMS: atom_id res chain seq x y z
N MET A 1 -7.69 3.57 -21.10
CA MET A 1 -6.67 4.53 -20.58
C MET A 1 -6.22 4.10 -19.19
N LEU A 2 -5.00 4.43 -18.74
CA LEU A 2 -4.56 4.24 -17.34
C LEU A 2 -4.34 5.60 -16.67
N ARG A 3 -4.94 5.80 -15.49
CA ARG A 3 -4.72 6.99 -14.65
C ARG A 3 -4.45 6.58 -13.21
N LEU A 4 -3.48 7.23 -12.59
CA LEU A 4 -3.19 7.10 -11.17
C LEU A 4 -3.29 8.46 -10.49
N PHE A 5 -3.89 8.50 -9.32
CA PHE A 5 -3.89 9.68 -8.46
C PHE A 5 -4.00 9.26 -6.99
N ALA A 6 -3.49 10.07 -6.09
CA ALA A 6 -3.61 9.84 -4.64
C ALA A 6 -4.56 10.88 -4.04
N ASP A 7 -5.42 10.44 -3.12
CA ASP A 7 -6.28 11.30 -2.33
C ASP A 7 -6.39 10.81 -0.88
N ASN A 8 -7.23 11.51 -0.09
CA ASN A 8 -7.44 11.20 1.34
C ASN A 8 -6.13 11.05 2.13
N GLY A 9 -5.12 11.82 1.73
CA GLY A 9 -3.77 11.71 2.24
C GLY A 9 -3.56 12.53 3.50
N HIS A 10 -2.73 12.00 4.40
CA HIS A 10 -2.11 12.78 5.46
C HIS A 10 -0.67 12.32 5.69
N THR A 11 0.07 13.11 6.46
CA THR A 11 1.44 12.79 6.87
C THR A 11 1.43 12.47 8.36
N ASP A 12 1.73 11.22 8.72
CA ASP A 12 1.99 10.83 10.11
C ASP A 12 3.44 11.17 10.44
N SER A 13 3.60 12.29 11.14
CA SER A 13 4.88 12.79 11.65
C SER A 13 4.81 12.87 13.16
N ARG A 14 5.92 12.52 13.82
CA ARG A 14 6.08 12.71 15.27
C ARG A 14 7.14 13.78 15.53
N LEU A 15 7.07 14.43 16.69
CA LEU A 15 8.12 15.36 17.16
C LEU A 15 9.35 14.59 17.64
N ALA A 16 9.90 13.75 16.77
CA ALA A 16 11.16 13.06 16.95
C ALA A 16 12.33 13.97 16.57
N SER A 17 13.54 13.58 16.92
CA SER A 17 14.76 14.31 16.53
C SER A 17 14.97 14.32 15.01
N SER A 18 14.50 13.30 14.29
CA SER A 18 14.55 13.25 12.83
C SER A 18 13.29 13.81 12.19
N LEU A 19 13.42 14.35 10.98
CA LEU A 19 12.28 14.75 10.13
C LEU A 19 11.64 13.58 9.35
N SER A 20 11.84 12.33 9.79
CA SER A 20 11.23 11.17 9.14
C SER A 20 9.72 11.13 9.39
N PHE A 21 8.97 10.66 8.40
CA PHE A 21 7.51 10.63 8.43
C PHE A 21 6.95 9.48 7.60
N GLU A 22 5.67 9.20 7.75
CA GLU A 22 4.94 8.26 6.92
C GLU A 22 3.82 8.99 6.16
N LYS A 23 3.71 8.73 4.86
CA LYS A 23 2.55 9.15 4.09
C LYS A 23 1.49 8.07 4.21
N VAL A 24 0.26 8.44 4.55
CA VAL A 24 -0.88 7.53 4.59
C VAL A 24 -1.92 8.09 3.64
N TYR A 25 -2.30 7.34 2.61
CA TYR A 25 -3.16 7.84 1.54
C TYR A 25 -3.93 6.72 0.84
N VAL A 26 -4.89 7.10 0.01
CA VAL A 26 -5.57 6.20 -0.91
C VAL A 26 -5.00 6.41 -2.31
N LEU A 27 -4.39 5.36 -2.88
CA LEU A 27 -4.01 5.33 -4.29
C LEU A 27 -5.21 4.87 -5.11
N ASN A 28 -5.66 5.72 -6.01
CA ASN A 28 -6.73 5.42 -6.96
C ASN A 28 -6.12 5.10 -8.32
N VAL A 29 -6.50 3.94 -8.86
CA VAL A 29 -6.08 3.44 -10.17
C VAL A 29 -7.32 3.29 -11.02
N VAL A 30 -7.38 4.02 -12.13
CA VAL A 30 -8.51 3.97 -13.07
C VAL A 30 -8.03 3.40 -14.39
N VAL A 31 -8.70 2.34 -14.83
CA VAL A 31 -8.51 1.69 -16.13
C VAL A 31 -9.81 1.81 -16.91
N THR A 32 -9.78 2.35 -18.12
CA THR A 32 -10.96 2.45 -19.00
C THR A 32 -10.82 1.56 -20.23
N ASP A 33 -11.97 1.18 -20.78
CA ASP A 33 -12.09 0.43 -22.03
C ASP A 33 -11.35 -0.92 -21.99
N PHE A 34 -11.32 -1.58 -20.81
CA PHE A 34 -10.60 -2.84 -20.63
C PHE A 34 -11.45 -4.02 -21.10
N THR A 35 -10.93 -4.81 -22.04
CA THR A 35 -11.65 -5.95 -22.65
C THR A 35 -11.10 -7.31 -22.22
N GLY A 36 -10.15 -7.33 -21.28
CA GLY A 36 -9.54 -8.56 -20.78
C GLY A 36 -10.27 -9.15 -19.57
N ASP A 37 -9.76 -10.28 -19.10
CA ASP A 37 -10.17 -10.85 -17.81
C ASP A 37 -9.69 -9.96 -16.65
N LEU A 38 -10.58 -9.66 -15.70
CA LEU A 38 -10.30 -8.84 -14.51
C LEU A 38 -9.13 -9.37 -13.68
N ASP A 39 -8.94 -10.70 -13.65
CA ASP A 39 -7.86 -11.34 -12.89
C ASP A 39 -6.47 -10.95 -13.43
N LEU A 40 -6.37 -10.52 -14.70
CA LEU A 40 -5.14 -9.99 -15.29
C LEU A 40 -4.71 -8.66 -14.66
N ILE A 41 -5.62 -7.95 -13.99
CA ILE A 41 -5.30 -6.74 -13.21
C ILE A 41 -5.18 -7.09 -11.72
N PHE A 42 -6.10 -7.89 -11.19
CA PHE A 42 -6.20 -8.11 -9.75
C PHE A 42 -5.06 -8.97 -9.19
N VAL A 43 -4.63 -10.00 -9.92
CA VAL A 43 -3.55 -10.88 -9.46
C VAL A 43 -2.22 -10.13 -9.34
N PRO A 44 -1.77 -9.34 -10.34
CA PRO A 44 -0.55 -8.53 -10.21
C PRO A 44 -0.63 -7.50 -9.08
N VAL A 45 -1.78 -6.84 -8.88
CA VAL A 45 -1.96 -5.89 -7.78
C VAL A 45 -1.83 -6.60 -6.43
N GLN A 46 -2.45 -7.78 -6.26
CA GLN A 46 -2.29 -8.56 -5.03
C GLN A 46 -0.85 -9.01 -4.80
N ALA A 47 -0.14 -9.42 -5.86
CA ALA A 47 1.26 -9.79 -5.76
C ALA A 47 2.13 -8.62 -5.29
N TRP A 48 1.88 -7.42 -5.81
CA TRP A 48 2.56 -6.19 -5.38
C TRP A 48 2.21 -5.83 -3.94
N LEU A 49 0.92 -5.84 -3.57
CA LEU A 49 0.49 -5.54 -2.19
C LEU A 49 1.07 -6.52 -1.18
N ARG A 50 1.23 -7.79 -1.53
CA ARG A 50 1.84 -8.79 -0.65
C ARG A 50 3.28 -8.42 -0.26
N GLU A 51 4.01 -7.75 -1.14
CA GLU A 51 5.41 -7.34 -0.91
C GLU A 51 5.51 -5.96 -0.26
N TYR A 52 4.66 -5.00 -0.67
CA TYR A 52 4.80 -3.59 -0.30
C TYR A 52 3.74 -3.05 0.68
N GLN A 53 2.67 -3.80 0.94
CA GLN A 53 1.61 -3.41 1.89
C GLN A 53 0.90 -4.67 2.49
N PRO A 54 1.64 -5.57 3.17
CA PRO A 54 1.11 -6.86 3.64
C PRO A 54 0.06 -6.75 4.75
N ASP A 55 0.00 -5.63 5.46
CA ASP A 55 -0.98 -5.32 6.51
C ASP A 55 -2.44 -5.31 5.99
N ILE A 56 -2.63 -4.95 4.71
CA ILE A 56 -3.92 -5.09 4.01
C ILE A 56 -4.43 -6.53 4.07
N MET A 57 -3.55 -7.54 4.04
CA MET A 57 -3.96 -8.95 4.02
C MET A 57 -4.04 -9.57 5.42
N THR A 58 -3.50 -8.92 6.45
CA THR A 58 -3.32 -9.53 7.78
C THR A 58 -4.28 -8.98 8.85
N THR A 59 -4.87 -7.81 8.63
CA THR A 59 -5.82 -7.19 9.57
C THR A 59 -7.26 -7.25 9.04
N ASP A 60 -8.25 -7.25 9.93
CA ASP A 60 -9.67 -7.25 9.53
C ASP A 60 -10.02 -5.97 8.74
N ASP A 61 -9.57 -4.81 9.22
CA ASP A 61 -9.76 -3.52 8.54
C ASP A 61 -9.06 -3.49 7.18
N GLY A 62 -7.83 -4.00 7.11
CA GLY A 62 -7.07 -4.13 5.87
C GLY A 62 -7.79 -5.00 4.85
N ARG A 63 -8.29 -6.18 5.25
CA ARG A 63 -8.96 -7.11 4.32
C ARG A 63 -10.28 -6.56 3.81
N GLU A 64 -10.97 -5.75 4.61
CA GLU A 64 -12.25 -5.12 4.23
C GLU A 64 -12.06 -3.86 3.38
N LYS A 65 -11.02 -3.05 3.64
CA LYS A 65 -10.92 -1.67 3.11
C LYS A 65 -9.63 -1.35 2.37
N GLY A 66 -8.65 -2.26 2.38
CA GLY A 66 -7.30 -2.02 1.88
C GLY A 66 -7.16 -2.12 0.36
N PHE A 67 -7.93 -3.01 -0.27
CA PHE A 67 -8.02 -3.13 -1.73
C PHE A 67 -9.50 -3.25 -2.12
N THR A 68 -10.09 -2.12 -2.49
CA THR A 68 -11.49 -2.04 -2.92
C THR A 68 -11.58 -1.62 -4.38
N TRP A 69 -12.71 -1.91 -5.03
CA TRP A 69 -12.87 -1.62 -6.44
C TRP A 69 -14.34 -1.36 -6.80
N ILE A 70 -14.52 -0.64 -7.91
CA ILE A 70 -15.79 -0.42 -8.60
C ILE A 70 -15.56 -0.80 -10.06
N ILE A 71 -16.50 -1.55 -10.64
CA ILE A 71 -16.48 -1.95 -12.04
C ILE A 71 -17.77 -1.44 -12.68
N ASP A 72 -17.62 -0.71 -13.77
CA ASP A 72 -18.71 -0.35 -14.67
C ASP A 72 -18.58 -1.16 -15.97
N ILE A 73 -19.70 -1.70 -16.44
CA ILE A 73 -19.75 -2.57 -17.62
C ILE A 73 -20.31 -1.75 -18.77
N ASN A 74 -19.50 -1.55 -19.80
CA ASN A 74 -19.84 -0.72 -20.95
C ASN A 74 -20.65 -1.51 -21.99
N ASN A 75 -21.32 -0.78 -22.89
CA ASN A 75 -22.17 -1.36 -23.95
C ASN A 75 -21.38 -2.07 -25.06
N ASP A 76 -20.06 -1.89 -25.12
CA ASP A 76 -19.15 -2.48 -26.12
C ASP A 76 -18.35 -3.67 -25.57
N ASP A 77 -18.86 -4.30 -24.50
CA ASP A 77 -18.24 -5.40 -23.77
C ASP A 77 -16.88 -5.03 -23.11
N SER A 78 -16.58 -3.74 -22.97
CA SER A 78 -15.44 -3.26 -22.19
C SER A 78 -15.82 -2.94 -20.74
N LEU A 79 -14.81 -2.81 -19.89
CA LEU A 79 -14.93 -2.53 -18.46
C LEU A 79 -14.18 -1.24 -18.10
N ASP A 80 -14.85 -0.38 -17.33
CA ASP A 80 -14.22 0.73 -16.63
C ASP A 80 -14.02 0.34 -15.17
N ILE A 81 -12.77 0.32 -14.73
CA ILE A 81 -12.35 -0.23 -13.44
C ILE A 81 -11.71 0.88 -12.62
N SER A 82 -12.26 1.13 -11.43
CA SER A 82 -11.68 2.03 -10.43
C SER A 82 -11.27 1.22 -9.22
N ILE A 83 -9.97 1.14 -8.96
CA ILE A 83 -9.37 0.49 -7.81
C ILE A 83 -8.92 1.56 -6.80
N SER A 84 -9.18 1.32 -5.51
CA SER A 84 -8.69 2.15 -4.41
C SER A 84 -7.85 1.28 -3.46
N LEU A 85 -6.61 1.70 -3.23
CA LEU A 85 -5.64 1.01 -2.37
C LEU A 85 -5.26 1.91 -1.19
N ARG A 86 -5.42 1.44 0.05
CA ARG A 86 -4.96 2.17 1.25
C ARG A 86 -3.49 1.86 1.49
N LEU A 87 -2.61 2.83 1.27
CA LEU A 87 -1.17 2.62 1.30
C LEU A 87 -0.49 3.48 2.37
N THR A 88 0.62 2.95 2.87
CA THR A 88 1.56 3.68 3.74
C THR A 88 2.94 3.71 3.10
N GLU A 89 3.61 4.87 3.13
CA GLU A 89 4.95 5.02 2.56
C GLU A 89 5.88 5.75 3.55
N ARG A 90 6.84 5.02 4.11
CA ARG A 90 7.77 5.56 5.10
C ARG A 90 8.95 6.28 4.45
N THR A 91 9.07 7.56 4.77
CA THR A 91 10.16 8.43 4.33
C THR A 91 11.14 8.67 5.47
N LEU A 92 12.40 8.30 5.25
CA LEU A 92 13.51 8.50 6.17
C LEU A 92 14.28 9.77 5.81
N VAL A 93 14.46 10.64 6.79
CA VAL A 93 15.26 11.85 6.65
C VAL A 93 16.43 11.80 7.62
N LYS A 94 17.65 11.97 7.09
CA LYS A 94 18.90 12.01 7.87
C LYS A 94 19.65 13.29 7.55
N GLU A 95 20.24 13.90 8.58
CA GLU A 95 21.16 15.02 8.39
C GLU A 95 22.59 14.47 8.27
N VAL A 96 23.28 14.85 7.20
CA VAL A 96 24.68 14.48 6.91
C VAL A 96 25.35 15.72 6.34
N ASP A 97 26.47 16.15 6.92
CA ASP A 97 27.26 17.30 6.46
C ASP A 97 26.42 18.58 6.21
N ASP A 98 25.57 18.96 7.18
CA ASP A 98 24.62 20.09 7.11
C ASP A 98 23.56 19.99 5.98
N ALA A 99 23.32 18.80 5.43
CA ALA A 99 22.31 18.56 4.40
C ALA A 99 21.28 17.49 4.82
N LEU A 100 20.03 17.67 4.39
CA LEU A 100 18.96 16.69 4.60
C LEU A 100 18.91 15.68 3.45
N HIS A 101 19.17 14.41 3.77
CA HIS A 101 19.09 13.28 2.87
C HIS A 101 17.76 12.55 3.06
N VAL A 102 16.97 12.50 1.99
CA VAL A 102 15.66 11.83 1.96
C VAL A 102 15.79 10.48 1.27
N SER A 103 15.25 9.43 1.88
CA SER A 103 15.22 8.07 1.32
C SER A 103 13.93 7.35 1.72
N TYR A 104 13.56 6.32 0.97
CA TYR A 104 12.42 5.46 1.32
C TYR A 104 12.90 4.27 2.14
N ALA A 105 12.15 3.94 3.18
CA ALA A 105 12.44 2.71 3.92
C ALA A 105 11.94 1.51 3.10
N PRO A 106 12.69 0.40 3.05
CA PRO A 106 12.15 -0.86 2.57
C PRO A 106 11.07 -1.37 3.52
N GLU A 107 10.15 -2.18 2.98
CA GLU A 107 9.17 -2.90 3.79
C GLU A 107 9.89 -3.81 4.79
N PRO A 108 9.46 -3.85 6.08
CA PRO A 108 10.02 -4.79 7.02
C PRO A 108 9.88 -6.24 6.54
N PRO A 109 10.88 -7.10 6.76
CA PRO A 109 10.74 -8.51 6.43
C PRO A 109 9.58 -9.12 7.23
N LEU A 110 8.90 -10.10 6.63
CA LEU A 110 7.84 -10.84 7.32
C LEU A 110 8.37 -11.44 8.63
N PRO A 111 7.56 -11.47 9.69
CA PRO A 111 7.98 -12.07 10.96
C PRO A 111 8.39 -13.53 10.76
N GLU A 112 9.55 -13.92 11.31
CA GLU A 112 9.94 -15.32 11.33
C GLU A 112 9.01 -16.11 12.27
N PRO A 113 8.62 -17.36 11.92
CA PRO A 113 7.88 -18.23 12.82
C PRO A 113 8.66 -18.48 14.11
N VAL A 114 8.21 -17.89 15.22
CA VAL A 114 8.84 -18.14 16.52
C VAL A 114 8.36 -19.49 17.05
N THR A 115 9.27 -20.46 17.18
CA THR A 115 9.03 -21.63 18.04
C THR A 115 8.84 -21.14 19.47
N ARG A 116 7.60 -21.14 19.95
CA ARG A 116 7.28 -20.67 21.32
C ARG A 116 8.12 -21.47 22.33
N PRO A 117 8.95 -20.82 23.15
CA PRO A 117 9.58 -21.50 24.26
C PRO A 117 8.49 -21.95 25.26
N GLY A 118 8.58 -23.18 25.76
CA GLY A 118 7.57 -23.79 26.63
C GLY A 118 7.45 -23.16 28.03
N ARG A 119 8.26 -22.16 28.36
CA ARG A 119 8.22 -21.48 29.65
C ARG A 119 8.71 -20.05 29.53
N ALA A 120 7.90 -19.10 30.01
CA ALA A 120 8.34 -17.75 30.29
C ALA A 120 9.02 -17.71 31.68
N VAL A 121 10.15 -17.03 31.78
CA VAL A 121 10.88 -16.82 33.03
C VAL A 121 10.89 -15.33 33.34
N ARG A 122 10.84 -14.97 34.62
CA ARG A 122 10.89 -13.59 35.11
C ARG A 122 12.27 -13.30 35.67
#